data_AF-A0A925Y325-F1
#
_entry.id   AF-A0A925Y325-F1
#
_cell.length_a   1.000
_cell.length_b   1.000
_cell.length_c   1.000
_cell.angle_alpha   90.00
_cell.angle_beta   90.00
_cell.angle_gamma   90.00
#
_symmetry.space_group_name_H-M   'P 1'
#
loop_
_entity.id
_entity.type
_entity.pdbx_description
1 polymer ?
#
loop_
_entity_poly.entity_id
_entity_poly.type
_entity_poly.pdbx_seq_one_letter_code
_entity_poly.pdbx_strand_id
1 'polypeptide(L)'
;MKTIFVLAVCSLAISNSWGQRALHAMDTCTKPHYRNYDDVTPEKQLDWLQKYGYAGIAWTDEEPAQVAKVAAAAAERGVPMTAIFFKAKLTPKDLETGPHFRELLDALKPYGTLIWVDIESSSFPKSDTAGDAIAVPALREMADLAAERKIETCNLSTYQGLGRAHGRCHSSGQNWWRGQTLVSASIFVMP
;
A
#
# COMPACT_ATOMS: atom_id res chain seq x y z
N MET A 1 -10.66 -51.79 -31.12
CA MET A 1 -10.30 -50.37 -30.99
C MET A 1 -11.24 -49.73 -29.98
N LYS A 2 -10.67 -48.96 -29.05
CA LYS A 2 -11.32 -48.39 -27.85
C LYS A 2 -11.98 -47.06 -28.18
N THR A 3 -13.19 -46.79 -27.69
CA THR A 3 -13.60 -45.42 -27.29
C THR A 3 -14.68 -45.53 -26.22
N ILE A 4 -14.31 -45.19 -24.98
CA ILE A 4 -15.20 -45.03 -23.83
C ILE A 4 -15.51 -43.53 -23.74
N PHE A 5 -16.78 -43.15 -23.83
CA PHE A 5 -17.23 -41.79 -23.51
C PHE A 5 -17.19 -41.62 -21.99
N VAL A 6 -16.20 -40.88 -21.49
CA VAL A 6 -16.20 -40.39 -20.11
C VAL A 6 -17.10 -39.17 -20.08
N LEU A 7 -18.31 -39.34 -19.56
CA LEU A 7 -19.14 -38.25 -19.05
C LEU A 7 -18.40 -37.64 -17.86
N ALA A 8 -17.58 -36.62 -18.13
CA ALA A 8 -17.14 -35.70 -17.10
C ALA A 8 -18.38 -34.94 -16.64
N VAL A 9 -18.95 -35.39 -15.52
CA VAL A 9 -19.85 -34.55 -14.72
C VAL A 9 -19.03 -33.31 -14.37
N CYS A 10 -19.31 -32.22 -15.07
CA CYS A 10 -18.98 -30.88 -14.63
C CYS A 10 -19.72 -30.66 -13.30
N SER A 11 -19.12 -31.13 -12.21
CA SER A 11 -19.28 -30.48 -10.92
C SER A 11 -18.63 -29.11 -11.08
N LEU A 12 -19.39 -28.16 -11.65
CA LEU A 12 -19.23 -26.76 -11.30
C LEU A 12 -19.52 -26.69 -9.80
N ALA A 13 -18.48 -26.93 -8.99
CA ALA A 13 -18.40 -26.28 -7.70
C ALA A 13 -18.38 -24.78 -8.01
N ILE A 14 -19.55 -24.17 -8.02
CA ILE A 14 -19.69 -22.73 -7.79
C ILE A 14 -19.27 -22.54 -6.33
N SER A 15 -17.96 -22.58 -6.05
CA SER A 15 -17.45 -22.27 -4.73
C SER A 15 -17.45 -20.75 -4.59
N ASN A 16 -18.47 -20.26 -3.89
CA ASN A 16 -18.51 -18.99 -3.18
C ASN A 16 -18.18 -17.73 -4.01
N SER A 17 -18.96 -17.44 -5.06
CA SER A 17 -18.87 -16.15 -5.76
C SER A 17 -19.65 -15.01 -5.08
N TRP A 18 -20.05 -15.17 -3.81
CA TRP A 18 -20.53 -14.07 -2.97
C TRP A 18 -19.40 -13.60 -2.05
N GLY A 19 -18.66 -12.58 -2.50
CA GLY A 19 -18.48 -11.38 -1.67
C GLY A 19 -17.45 -11.38 -0.55
N GLN A 20 -16.52 -12.32 -0.44
CA GLN A 20 -15.33 -12.08 0.38
C GLN A 20 -14.39 -11.11 -0.35
N ARG A 21 -14.58 -9.82 -0.09
CA ARG A 21 -13.53 -8.83 -0.29
C ARG A 21 -12.29 -9.35 0.43
N ALA A 22 -11.22 -9.58 -0.32
CA ALA A 22 -9.90 -9.90 0.20
C ALA A 22 -9.61 -8.95 1.38
N LEU A 23 -9.44 -9.50 2.57
CA LEU A 23 -9.17 -8.71 3.76
C LEU A 23 -7.67 -8.43 3.79
N HIS A 24 -7.32 -7.14 3.83
CA HIS A 24 -5.94 -6.69 4.04
C HIS A 24 -5.81 -6.18 5.46
N ALA A 25 -4.78 -6.64 6.16
CA ALA A 25 -4.48 -6.17 7.51
C ALA A 25 -3.65 -4.89 7.47
N MET A 26 -3.63 -4.16 8.57
CA MET A 26 -2.63 -3.11 8.83
C MET A 26 -1.77 -3.56 10.01
N ASP A 27 -0.45 -3.45 9.88
CA ASP A 27 0.52 -3.78 10.92
C ASP A 27 0.28 -2.99 12.22
N THR A 28 -0.32 -1.79 12.10
CA THR A 28 -0.75 -1.01 13.25
C THR A 28 -1.68 -1.79 14.17
N CYS A 29 -2.52 -2.70 13.65
CA CYS A 29 -3.40 -3.54 14.47
C CYS A 29 -2.65 -4.53 15.37
N THR A 30 -1.34 -4.68 15.15
CA THR A 30 -0.49 -5.66 15.84
C THR A 30 0.77 -5.04 16.45
N LYS A 31 0.96 -3.72 16.36
CA LYS A 31 2.12 -3.01 16.95
C LYS A 31 2.00 -2.80 18.47
N PRO A 32 3.13 -2.72 19.21
CA PRO A 32 3.16 -2.70 20.68
C PRO A 32 2.48 -1.49 21.35
N HIS A 33 2.09 -0.45 20.59
CA HIS A 33 1.39 0.71 21.14
C HIS A 33 0.03 0.35 21.77
N TYR A 34 -0.52 -0.82 21.46
CA TYR A 34 -1.60 -1.42 22.23
C TYR A 34 -0.99 -2.11 23.47
N ARG A 35 -1.22 -1.50 24.64
CA ARG A 35 -0.78 -1.95 25.97
C ARG A 35 -0.83 -3.49 26.07
N ASN A 36 0.32 -4.12 26.36
CA ASN A 36 0.53 -5.56 26.67
C ASN A 36 0.96 -6.53 25.54
N TYR A 37 1.55 -6.08 24.43
CA TYR A 37 1.95 -6.97 23.31
C TYR A 37 3.44 -6.88 22.91
N ASP A 38 4.35 -6.83 23.88
CA ASP A 38 5.80 -6.86 23.62
C ASP A 38 6.28 -8.21 23.02
N ASP A 39 5.43 -9.24 23.03
CA ASP A 39 5.70 -10.59 22.53
C ASP A 39 5.20 -10.85 21.10
N VAL A 40 4.66 -9.83 20.43
CA VAL A 40 4.13 -9.95 19.06
C VAL A 40 5.18 -9.52 18.06
N THR A 41 6.02 -10.48 17.64
CA THR A 41 7.02 -10.27 16.58
C THR A 41 6.36 -10.17 15.20
N PRO A 42 7.00 -9.54 14.20
CA PRO A 42 6.50 -9.51 12.82
C PRO A 42 6.14 -10.90 12.29
N GLU A 43 6.95 -11.92 12.56
CA GLU A 43 6.71 -13.29 12.12
C GLU A 43 5.40 -13.85 12.70
N LYS A 44 5.15 -13.63 13.99
CA LYS A 44 3.91 -14.06 14.67
C LYS A 44 2.68 -13.36 14.09
N GLN A 45 2.81 -12.09 13.71
CA GLN A 45 1.74 -11.36 13.03
C GLN A 45 1.42 -12.01 11.68
N LEU A 46 2.44 -12.28 10.86
CA LEU A 46 2.26 -12.90 9.55
C LEU A 46 1.67 -14.31 9.65
N ASP A 47 2.08 -15.10 10.65
CA ASP A 47 1.51 -16.42 10.92
C ASP A 47 0.01 -16.32 11.25
N TRP A 48 -0.41 -15.29 12.01
CA TRP A 48 -1.82 -15.03 12.26
C TRP A 48 -2.58 -14.63 10.98
N LEU A 49 -2.01 -13.75 10.17
CA LEU A 49 -2.64 -13.32 8.93
C LEU A 49 -2.87 -14.49 7.97
N GLN A 50 -1.87 -15.36 7.83
CA GLN A 50 -1.99 -16.59 7.07
C GLN A 50 -3.09 -17.49 7.66
N LYS A 51 -3.06 -17.74 8.98
CA LYS A 51 -4.05 -18.58 9.67
C LYS A 51 -5.49 -18.08 9.48
N TYR A 52 -5.71 -16.78 9.47
CA TYR A 52 -7.03 -16.17 9.35
C TYR A 52 -7.44 -15.84 7.90
N GLY A 53 -6.61 -16.17 6.90
CA GLY A 53 -6.94 -16.03 5.49
C GLY A 53 -6.96 -14.58 5.00
N TYR A 54 -6.10 -13.72 5.57
CA TYR A 54 -5.88 -12.39 5.01
C TYR A 54 -5.16 -12.50 3.67
N ALA A 55 -5.41 -11.54 2.78
CA ALA A 55 -4.82 -11.50 1.44
C ALA A 55 -3.54 -10.66 1.36
N GLY A 56 -3.20 -9.93 2.43
CA GLY A 56 -2.00 -9.12 2.50
C GLY A 56 -1.97 -8.23 3.73
N ILE A 57 -0.87 -7.50 3.85
CA ILE A 57 -0.60 -6.60 4.96
C ILE A 57 -0.12 -5.24 4.45
N ALA A 58 -0.62 -4.17 5.05
CA ALA A 58 0.00 -2.85 4.96
C ALA A 58 0.94 -2.65 6.16
N TRP A 59 2.15 -2.16 5.90
CA TRP A 59 3.22 -2.01 6.89
C TRP A 59 3.51 -0.54 7.18
N THR A 60 4.10 -0.21 8.32
CA THR A 60 4.60 1.16 8.57
C THR A 60 6.07 1.25 8.20
N ASP A 61 6.51 2.42 7.75
CA ASP A 61 7.92 2.73 7.53
C ASP A 61 8.81 2.38 8.75
N GLU A 62 9.89 1.66 8.47
CA GLU A 62 10.95 1.17 9.36
C GLU A 62 12.27 1.10 8.55
N GLU A 63 13.37 0.72 9.18
CA GLU A 63 14.66 0.53 8.49
C GLU A 63 14.52 -0.36 7.23
N PRO A 64 15.08 0.03 6.07
CA PRO A 64 14.86 -0.69 4.80
C PRO A 64 15.20 -2.18 4.84
N ALA A 65 16.27 -2.55 5.55
CA ALA A 65 16.66 -3.94 5.72
C ALA A 65 15.61 -4.75 6.48
N GLN A 66 14.97 -4.14 7.48
CA GLN A 66 13.91 -4.76 8.25
C GLN A 66 12.62 -4.87 7.43
N VAL A 67 12.24 -3.80 6.72
CA VAL A 67 11.10 -3.81 5.79
C VAL A 67 11.26 -4.90 4.72
N ALA A 68 12.44 -5.00 4.09
CA ALA A 68 12.74 -6.03 3.11
C ALA A 68 12.59 -7.45 3.67
N LYS A 69 13.10 -7.67 4.89
CA LYS A 69 12.99 -8.95 5.59
C LYS A 69 11.54 -9.32 5.86
N VAL A 70 10.72 -8.37 6.33
CA VAL A 70 9.29 -8.60 6.58
C VAL A 70 8.54 -8.86 5.27
N ALA A 71 8.82 -8.09 4.21
CA ALA A 71 8.19 -8.28 2.89
C ALA A 71 8.49 -9.68 2.31
N ALA A 72 9.73 -10.16 2.45
CA ALA A 72 10.12 -11.52 2.08
C ALA A 72 9.32 -12.57 2.87
N ALA A 73 9.31 -12.45 4.20
CA ALA A 73 8.61 -13.38 5.09
C ALA A 73 7.10 -13.41 4.84
N ALA A 74 6.53 -12.27 4.46
CA ALA A 74 5.11 -12.10 4.14
C ALA A 74 4.78 -12.79 2.80
N ALA A 75 5.63 -12.60 1.78
CA ALA A 75 5.50 -13.26 0.49
C ALA A 75 5.58 -14.80 0.60
N GLU A 76 6.53 -15.33 1.39
CA GLU A 76 6.67 -16.78 1.65
C GLU A 76 5.41 -17.41 2.26
N ARG A 77 4.63 -16.63 3.02
CA ARG A 77 3.40 -17.09 3.67
C ARG A 77 2.14 -16.91 2.82
N GLY A 78 2.26 -16.35 1.63
CA GLY A 78 1.11 -16.02 0.77
C GLY A 78 0.28 -14.84 1.29
N VAL A 79 0.85 -14.00 2.16
CA VAL A 79 0.26 -12.76 2.68
C VAL A 79 1.16 -11.58 2.30
N PRO A 80 1.24 -11.20 1.01
CA PRO A 80 2.19 -10.20 0.54
C PRO A 80 2.02 -8.85 1.24
N MET A 81 3.13 -8.12 1.38
CA MET A 81 3.09 -6.72 1.82
C MET A 81 2.54 -5.87 0.68
N THR A 82 1.28 -5.47 0.79
CA THR A 82 0.56 -4.78 -0.29
C THR A 82 0.75 -3.27 -0.26
N ALA A 83 1.03 -2.70 0.91
CA ALA A 83 1.33 -1.28 1.04
C ALA A 83 2.34 -1.00 2.15
N ILE A 84 3.04 0.13 2.09
CA ILE A 84 3.79 0.69 3.21
C ILE A 84 3.39 2.15 3.45
N PHE A 85 3.11 2.52 4.69
CA PHE A 85 2.83 3.88 5.11
C PHE A 85 4.15 4.62 5.33
N PHE A 86 4.46 5.52 4.41
CA PHE A 86 5.65 6.37 4.43
C PHE A 86 5.28 7.76 4.89
N LYS A 87 5.98 8.29 5.89
CA LYS A 87 5.70 9.63 6.42
C LYS A 87 6.55 10.68 5.74
N ALA A 88 5.91 11.78 5.33
CA ALA A 88 6.57 12.98 4.86
C ALA A 88 6.04 14.20 5.63
N LYS A 89 6.87 15.22 5.79
CA LYS A 89 6.53 16.42 6.54
C LYS A 89 6.65 17.65 5.66
N LEU A 90 5.52 18.33 5.44
CA LEU A 90 5.47 19.56 4.68
C LEU A 90 5.84 20.76 5.57
N THR A 91 6.89 21.46 5.17
CA THR A 91 7.39 22.69 5.79
C THR A 91 7.21 23.88 4.84
N PRO A 92 7.42 25.13 5.30
CA PRO A 92 7.35 26.31 4.42
C PRO A 92 8.41 26.35 3.31
N LYS A 93 9.37 25.43 3.32
CA LYS A 93 10.49 25.40 2.36
C LYS A 93 10.51 24.14 1.51
N ASP A 94 10.07 23.02 2.07
CA ASP A 94 10.26 21.71 1.46
C ASP A 94 9.27 20.66 1.98
N LEU A 95 9.16 19.54 1.25
CA LEU A 95 8.55 18.30 1.72
C LEU A 95 9.65 17.36 2.22
N GLU A 96 9.89 17.39 3.53
CA GLU A 96 10.89 16.54 4.17
C GLU A 96 10.44 15.08 4.12
N THR A 97 11.17 14.24 3.38
CA THR A 97 11.02 12.78 3.40
C THR A 97 12.01 12.17 4.38
N GLY A 98 11.68 11.03 4.98
CA GLY A 98 12.65 10.22 5.72
C GLY A 98 13.90 9.89 4.87
N PRO A 99 15.08 9.70 5.48
CA PRO A 99 16.34 9.51 4.76
C PRO A 99 16.35 8.25 3.88
N HIS A 100 15.46 7.31 4.15
CA HIS A 100 15.46 5.98 3.55
C HIS A 100 14.50 5.82 2.36
N PHE A 101 13.83 6.87 1.87
CA PHE A 101 12.83 6.72 0.81
C PHE A 101 13.34 5.95 -0.42
N ARG A 102 14.52 6.30 -0.91
CA ARG A 102 15.14 5.64 -2.08
C ARG A 102 15.49 4.18 -1.78
N GLU A 103 16.03 3.91 -0.60
CA GLU A 103 16.42 2.58 -0.14
C GLU A 103 15.20 1.67 0.06
N LEU A 104 14.08 2.22 0.55
CA LEU A 104 12.80 1.52 0.67
C LEU A 104 12.25 1.12 -0.69
N LEU A 105 12.31 2.02 -1.68
CA LEU A 105 11.91 1.68 -3.05
C LEU A 105 12.77 0.52 -3.59
N ASP A 106 14.08 0.56 -3.42
CA ASP A 106 14.95 -0.52 -3.89
C ASP A 106 14.66 -1.85 -3.17
N ALA A 107 14.39 -1.81 -1.86
CA ALA A 107 14.04 -2.96 -1.04
C ALA A 107 12.68 -3.59 -1.43
N LEU A 108 11.69 -2.77 -1.78
CA LEU A 108 10.31 -3.21 -2.01
C LEU A 108 10.01 -3.59 -3.47
N LYS A 109 10.91 -3.24 -4.40
CA LYS A 109 10.77 -3.51 -5.84
C LYS A 109 10.37 -4.95 -6.20
N PRO A 110 10.90 -6.01 -5.54
CA PRO A 110 10.53 -7.39 -5.89
C PRO A 110 9.09 -7.77 -5.49
N TYR A 111 8.45 -7.01 -4.60
CA TYR A 111 7.21 -7.42 -3.93
C TYR A 111 5.94 -6.75 -4.45
N GLY A 112 6.07 -5.78 -5.38
CA GLY A 112 4.92 -5.05 -5.91
C GLY A 112 4.16 -4.25 -4.84
N THR A 113 4.85 -3.82 -3.80
CA THR A 113 4.28 -3.07 -2.68
C THR A 113 3.96 -1.63 -3.11
N LEU A 114 2.79 -1.14 -2.75
CA LEU A 114 2.40 0.26 -2.94
C LEU A 114 2.98 1.15 -1.84
N ILE A 115 3.60 2.28 -2.20
CA ILE A 115 4.00 3.26 -1.19
C ILE A 115 2.84 4.22 -0.95
N TRP A 116 2.32 4.22 0.28
CA TRP A 116 1.32 5.16 0.73
C TRP A 116 2.00 6.32 1.46
N VAL A 117 2.07 7.49 0.83
CA VAL A 117 2.67 8.68 1.47
C VAL A 117 1.64 9.42 2.31
N ASP A 118 1.90 9.52 3.61
CA ASP A 118 1.16 10.37 4.56
C ASP A 118 1.93 11.67 4.79
N ILE A 119 1.29 12.78 4.42
CA ILE A 119 1.89 14.13 4.54
C ILE A 119 1.32 14.82 5.77
N GLU A 120 2.20 15.11 6.72
CA GLU A 120 1.90 15.89 7.91
C GLU A 120 2.40 17.34 7.76
N SER A 121 1.69 18.31 8.31
CA SER A 121 2.19 19.69 8.40
C SER A 121 1.73 20.39 9.67
N SER A 122 2.63 21.12 10.30
CA SER A 122 2.32 22.09 11.37
C SER A 122 2.33 23.54 10.89
N SER A 123 2.85 23.79 9.68
CA SER A 123 3.01 25.14 9.11
C SER A 123 1.83 25.58 8.26
N PHE A 124 1.08 24.62 7.70
CA PHE A 124 -0.10 24.90 6.90
C PHE A 124 -1.33 24.27 7.53
N PRO A 125 -2.44 25.00 7.66
CA PRO A 125 -3.73 24.42 8.02
C PRO A 125 -4.16 23.32 7.05
N LYS A 126 -5.05 22.45 7.51
CA LYS A 126 -5.65 21.43 6.65
C LYS A 126 -6.36 22.12 5.47
N SER A 127 -6.05 21.63 4.27
CA SER A 127 -6.63 22.09 3.00
C SER A 127 -6.21 23.48 2.52
N ASP A 128 -5.13 24.04 3.05
CA ASP A 128 -4.58 25.31 2.59
C ASP A 128 -3.83 25.15 1.25
N THR A 129 -4.22 25.83 0.19
CA THR A 129 -3.51 25.68 -1.10
C THR A 129 -2.10 26.31 -1.10
N ALA A 130 -1.72 27.07 -0.06
CA ALA A 130 -0.38 27.68 0.02
C ALA A 130 0.75 26.65 0.06
N GLY A 131 0.49 25.45 0.59
CA GLY A 131 1.46 24.36 0.62
C GLY A 131 1.65 23.64 -0.73
N ASP A 132 0.72 23.80 -1.67
CA ASP A 132 0.70 23.02 -2.91
C ASP A 132 1.91 23.33 -3.81
N ALA A 133 2.36 24.59 -3.82
CA ALA A 133 3.53 25.01 -4.59
C ALA A 133 4.83 24.30 -4.17
N ILE A 134 4.87 23.76 -2.94
CA ILE A 134 5.99 23.02 -2.38
C ILE A 134 5.72 21.51 -2.50
N ALA A 135 4.54 21.05 -2.08
CA ALA A 135 4.20 19.64 -2.02
C ALA A 135 4.10 18.99 -3.40
N VAL A 136 3.48 19.65 -4.39
CA VAL A 136 3.22 19.05 -5.71
C VAL A 136 4.51 18.73 -6.47
N PRO A 137 5.50 19.64 -6.58
CA PRO A 137 6.78 19.30 -7.21
C PRO A 137 7.51 18.15 -6.53
N ALA A 138 7.58 18.15 -5.19
CA ALA A 138 8.25 17.09 -4.43
C ALA A 138 7.55 15.73 -4.60
N LEU A 139 6.21 15.69 -4.56
CA LEU A 139 5.44 14.47 -4.82
C LEU A 139 5.62 13.94 -6.24
N ARG A 140 5.82 14.82 -7.23
CA ARG A 140 6.16 14.40 -8.60
C ARG A 140 7.53 13.75 -8.65
N GLU A 141 8.54 14.36 -8.02
CA GLU A 141 9.88 13.74 -7.94
C GLU A 141 9.81 12.36 -7.27
N MET A 142 9.07 12.23 -6.17
CA MET A 142 8.86 10.94 -5.51
C MET A 142 8.18 9.91 -6.44
N ALA A 143 7.17 10.33 -7.20
CA ALA A 143 6.48 9.48 -8.16
C ALA A 143 7.40 9.06 -9.31
N ASP A 144 8.22 9.97 -9.84
CA ASP A 144 9.19 9.68 -10.89
C ASP A 144 10.24 8.67 -10.40
N LEU A 145 10.76 8.84 -9.18
CA LEU A 145 11.71 7.90 -8.55
C LEU A 145 11.12 6.50 -8.34
N ALA A 146 9.84 6.42 -7.98
CA ALA A 146 9.14 5.15 -7.85
C ALA A 146 8.87 4.49 -9.21
N ALA A 147 8.51 5.30 -10.22
CA ALA A 147 8.29 4.85 -11.59
C ALA A 147 9.57 4.25 -12.21
N GLU A 148 10.73 4.88 -12.01
CA GLU A 148 12.05 4.33 -12.40
C GLU A 148 12.28 2.92 -11.84
N ARG A 149 11.72 2.64 -10.66
CA ARG A 149 11.84 1.37 -9.93
C ARG A 149 10.66 0.42 -10.18
N LYS A 150 9.66 0.84 -10.97
CA LYS A 150 8.42 0.11 -11.24
C LYS A 150 7.60 -0.16 -9.98
N ILE A 151 7.57 0.80 -9.07
CA ILE A 151 6.78 0.77 -7.84
C ILE A 151 5.65 1.77 -7.97
N GLU A 152 4.45 1.36 -7.53
CA GLU A 152 3.30 2.25 -7.48
C GLU A 152 3.34 3.11 -6.20
N THR A 153 3.04 4.40 -6.35
CA THR A 153 2.87 5.32 -5.23
C THR A 153 1.43 5.81 -5.18
N CYS A 154 0.88 5.90 -3.97
CA CYS A 154 -0.39 6.54 -3.70
C CYS A 154 -0.18 7.57 -2.60
N ASN A 155 -0.64 8.79 -2.85
CA ASN A 155 -0.53 9.85 -1.87
C ASN A 155 -1.89 10.03 -1.23
N LEU A 156 -2.00 9.78 0.07
CA LEU A 156 -3.14 10.27 0.84
C LEU A 156 -2.66 11.46 1.64
N SER A 157 -3.04 12.65 1.20
CA SER A 157 -2.86 13.79 2.08
C SER A 157 -4.04 13.82 3.05
N THR A 158 -3.75 13.79 4.35
CA THR A 158 -4.70 14.28 5.37
C THR A 158 -4.98 15.78 5.20
N TYR A 159 -4.26 16.42 4.27
CA TYR A 159 -4.59 17.64 3.55
C TYR A 159 -5.81 17.42 2.65
N GLN A 160 -7.01 17.86 3.04
CA GLN A 160 -8.21 17.77 2.18
C GLN A 160 -8.26 18.88 1.10
N GLY A 161 -7.12 19.38 0.63
CA GLY A 161 -7.03 20.58 -0.22
C GLY A 161 -6.29 20.46 -1.55
N LEU A 162 -5.87 19.27 -2.00
CA LEU A 162 -5.40 19.12 -3.38
C LEU A 162 -6.60 19.25 -4.33
N GLY A 163 -6.95 20.50 -4.65
CA GLY A 163 -8.03 20.83 -5.56
C GLY A 163 -7.82 20.18 -6.93
N ARG A 164 -8.84 19.41 -7.39
CA ARG A 164 -9.05 18.95 -8.77
C ARG A 164 -7.80 18.56 -9.58
N ALA A 165 -6.88 17.79 -9.03
CA ALA A 165 -5.99 16.99 -9.89
C ALA A 165 -6.79 15.78 -10.40
N HIS A 166 -7.35 15.88 -11.62
CA HIS A 166 -8.00 14.74 -12.29
C HIS A 166 -6.95 13.70 -12.71
N GLY A 167 -6.50 12.87 -11.76
CA GLY A 167 -5.81 11.62 -12.04
C GLY A 167 -6.84 10.50 -12.23
N ARG A 168 -6.92 9.93 -13.43
CA ARG A 168 -7.71 8.72 -13.67
C ARG A 168 -6.93 7.53 -13.11
N CYS A 169 -7.45 6.91 -12.05
CA CYS A 169 -7.01 5.60 -11.60
C CYS A 169 -7.48 4.56 -12.63
N HIS A 170 -6.55 3.92 -13.33
CA HIS A 170 -6.79 2.71 -14.11
C HIS A 170 -5.80 1.67 -13.62
N SER A 171 -6.12 0.95 -12.55
CA SER A 171 -5.43 -0.31 -12.29
C SER A 171 -5.95 -1.36 -13.27
N SER A 172 -5.04 -2.10 -13.91
CA SER A 172 -5.38 -3.34 -14.60
C SER A 172 -5.79 -4.38 -13.55
N GLY A 173 -7.08 -4.33 -13.18
CA GLY A 173 -7.71 -5.35 -12.34
C GLY A 173 -7.47 -5.16 -10.85
N GLN A 174 -8.23 -4.26 -10.21
CA GLN A 174 -9.19 -4.58 -9.14
C GLN A 174 -9.73 -3.27 -8.54
N ASN A 175 -11.05 -3.10 -8.58
CA ASN A 175 -11.78 -1.90 -8.15
C ASN A 175 -12.10 -1.98 -6.65
N TRP A 176 -11.22 -1.49 -5.77
CA TRP A 176 -11.40 -1.60 -4.31
C TRP A 176 -12.12 -0.42 -3.63
N TRP A 177 -12.34 0.72 -4.31
CA TRP A 177 -12.69 1.97 -3.63
C TRP A 177 -13.85 2.78 -4.25
N ARG A 178 -14.99 2.14 -4.59
CA ARG A 178 -16.24 2.88 -4.84
C ARG A 178 -17.09 2.90 -3.57
N GLY A 179 -17.17 4.05 -2.90
CA GLY A 179 -18.13 4.25 -1.81
C GLY A 179 -17.92 5.42 -0.86
N GLN A 180 -16.76 6.10 -0.87
CA GLN A 180 -16.54 7.29 -0.05
C GLN A 180 -15.90 8.38 -0.92
N THR A 181 -16.45 9.58 -0.86
CA THR A 181 -15.90 10.79 -1.49
C THR A 181 -14.66 11.23 -0.71
N LEU A 182 -13.58 10.45 -0.86
CA LEU A 182 -12.23 10.82 -0.47
C LEU A 182 -11.53 11.28 -1.75
N VAL A 183 -11.21 12.57 -1.83
CA VAL A 183 -10.37 13.11 -2.90
C VAL A 183 -8.94 12.68 -2.58
N SER A 184 -8.60 11.44 -2.93
CA SER A 184 -7.23 10.95 -2.93
C SER A 184 -6.67 11.14 -4.34
N ALA A 185 -5.52 11.82 -4.45
CA ALA A 185 -4.80 11.95 -5.71
C ALA A 185 -3.78 10.81 -5.80
N SER A 186 -4.21 9.68 -6.36
CA SER A 186 -3.28 8.62 -6.77
C SER A 186 -2.59 9.06 -8.06
N ILE A 187 -1.27 9.22 -8.04
CA ILE A 187 -0.46 9.46 -9.24
C ILE A 187 -0.01 8.10 -9.74
N PHE A 188 -0.69 7.59 -10.77
CA PHE A 188 -0.24 6.42 -11.50
C PHE A 188 0.62 6.87 -12.68
N VAL A 189 1.88 6.43 -12.71
CA VAL A 189 2.75 6.56 -13.88
C VAL A 189 2.74 5.21 -14.61
N MET A 190 2.15 5.17 -15.79
CA MET A 190 2.23 4.02 -16.72
C MET A 190 3.17 4.37 -17.89
N PRO A 191 3.85 3.37 -18.51
CA PRO A 191 4.64 3.58 -19.72
C PRO A 191 3.81 4.06 -20.91
#